data_AF-A0A3A4WM69-F1
#
_entry.id   AF-A0A3A4WM69-F1
#
_cell.length_a   1.000
_cell.length_b   1.000
_cell.length_c   1.000
_cell.angle_alpha   90.00
_cell.angle_beta   90.00
_cell.angle_gamma   90.00
#
_symmetry.space_group_name_H-M   'P 1'
#
loop_
_entity.id
_entity.type
_entity.pdbx_description
1 polymer ?
#
loop_
_entity_poly.entity_id
_entity_poly.type
_entity_poly.pdbx_seq_one_letter_code
_entity_poly.pdbx_strand_id
1 'polypeptide(L)'
;MERKPMIQNNPEDAPLPIVNNIPKLRELLTKNHPLKFVSRDDDIKDAITIMMINDYSQLPVMQNARKVDGYISWRSIGEAYALGRECTTVGKCMKPCPPEIILDDDTDLLDALKRIFSEDFILVRSNDKQIIGIVTTWDITTRFIDLVEPFLLIGKIECIIRQLIDDHFTPDEIKKTQTHSSKEREIKSSSDLTFGDYIRLLENEKKWNRFSKYKISRSRFIKHLEEVNATRNETMHFRQIGIPKDRVESLRNMAKFLEQLC
;
A
#
# COMPACT_ATOMS: atom_id res chain seq x y z
N MET A 1 26.49 -18.24 -56.18
CA MET A 1 26.84 -17.45 -54.98
C MET A 1 25.60 -16.67 -54.58
N GLU A 2 24.64 -17.33 -53.92
CA GLU A 2 23.40 -16.70 -53.46
C GLU A 2 23.58 -16.23 -52.02
N ARG A 3 23.43 -14.92 -51.79
CA ARG A 3 23.49 -14.32 -50.46
C ARG A 3 22.20 -14.64 -49.70
N LYS A 4 22.30 -15.40 -48.61
CA LYS A 4 21.24 -15.53 -47.60
C LYS A 4 20.92 -14.14 -47.02
N PRO A 5 19.63 -13.77 -46.85
CA PRO A 5 19.27 -12.54 -46.15
C PRO A 5 19.56 -12.69 -44.65
N MET A 6 20.21 -11.67 -44.07
CA MET A 6 20.36 -11.54 -42.63
C MET A 6 19.00 -11.23 -42.00
N ILE A 7 18.52 -12.12 -41.14
CA ILE A 7 17.37 -11.85 -40.27
C ILE A 7 17.86 -10.84 -39.23
N GLN A 8 17.43 -9.59 -39.36
CA GLN A 8 17.56 -8.59 -38.31
C GLN A 8 16.59 -8.97 -37.18
N ASN A 9 17.12 -9.53 -36.10
CA ASN A 9 16.34 -9.73 -34.88
C ASN A 9 16.00 -8.34 -34.31
N ASN A 10 14.71 -8.01 -34.31
CA ASN A 10 14.19 -6.79 -33.71
C ASN A 10 14.34 -6.90 -32.18
N PRO A 11 14.87 -5.90 -31.46
CA PRO A 11 15.07 -5.97 -30.01
C PRO A 11 13.77 -6.03 -29.18
N GLU A 12 12.61 -5.95 -29.82
CA GLU A 12 11.28 -6.11 -29.21
C GLU A 12 10.81 -7.58 -29.11
N ASP A 13 11.47 -8.53 -29.77
CA ASP A 13 11.15 -9.98 -29.71
C ASP A 13 11.96 -10.73 -28.63
N ALA A 14 12.62 -10.02 -27.72
CA ALA A 14 13.22 -10.66 -26.55
C ALA A 14 12.07 -11.24 -25.69
N PRO A 15 12.08 -12.56 -25.37
CA PRO A 15 11.09 -13.11 -24.48
C PRO A 15 11.12 -12.31 -23.19
N LEU A 16 9.94 -11.83 -22.75
CA LEU A 16 9.79 -11.22 -21.44
C LEU A 16 10.51 -12.12 -20.42
N PRO A 17 11.43 -11.58 -19.60
CA PRO A 17 12.12 -12.40 -18.62
C PRO A 17 11.05 -13.11 -17.80
N ILE A 18 11.07 -14.44 -17.81
CA ILE A 18 10.17 -15.25 -17.00
C ILE A 18 10.52 -14.89 -15.55
N VAL A 19 9.71 -14.03 -14.94
CA VAL A 19 9.85 -13.67 -13.53
C VAL A 19 9.41 -14.90 -12.73
N ASN A 20 10.33 -15.84 -12.55
CA ASN A 20 10.12 -17.10 -11.84
C ASN A 20 10.03 -16.94 -10.31
N ASN A 21 9.65 -15.75 -9.81
CA ASN A 21 9.53 -15.53 -8.38
C ASN A 21 8.08 -15.24 -8.02
N ILE A 22 7.29 -16.31 -7.91
CA ILE A 22 5.95 -16.24 -7.32
C ILE A 22 6.11 -15.72 -5.89
N PRO A 23 5.44 -14.61 -5.51
CA PRO A 23 5.53 -14.07 -4.17
C PRO A 23 5.14 -15.10 -3.11
N LYS A 24 5.86 -15.11 -1.99
CA LYS A 24 5.68 -16.10 -0.92
C LYS A 24 5.12 -15.47 0.34
N LEU A 25 4.46 -16.29 1.18
CA LEU A 25 3.85 -15.85 2.44
C LEU A 25 4.83 -15.09 3.36
N ARG A 26 6.10 -15.50 3.41
CA ARG A 26 7.14 -14.78 4.18
C ARG A 26 7.27 -13.28 3.88
N GLU A 27 6.81 -12.81 2.72
CA GLU A 27 6.83 -11.39 2.35
C GLU A 27 5.82 -10.56 3.16
N LEU A 28 4.75 -11.18 3.66
CA LEU A 28 3.79 -10.54 4.55
C LEU A 28 4.28 -10.45 6.00
N LEU A 29 5.30 -11.21 6.39
CA LEU A 29 5.81 -11.19 7.76
C LEU A 29 6.50 -9.86 8.07
N THR A 30 5.94 -9.15 9.04
CA THR A 30 6.49 -7.91 9.59
C THR A 30 7.63 -8.25 10.54
N LYS A 31 8.88 -8.00 10.15
CA LYS A 31 10.09 -8.33 10.97
C LYS A 31 10.16 -7.63 12.34
N ASN A 32 9.24 -6.73 12.64
CA ASN A 32 9.37 -5.79 13.76
C ASN A 32 8.60 -6.18 15.02
N HIS A 33 7.79 -7.24 15.00
CA HIS A 33 7.02 -7.66 16.17
C HIS A 33 7.31 -9.12 16.52
N PRO A 34 7.96 -9.41 17.67
CA PRO A 34 8.15 -10.78 18.11
C PRO A 34 6.81 -11.44 18.38
N LEU A 35 6.66 -12.70 17.95
CA LEU A 35 5.46 -13.49 18.19
C LEU A 35 5.16 -13.54 19.70
N LYS A 36 3.99 -13.05 20.10
CA LYS A 36 3.44 -13.24 21.44
C LYS A 36 2.50 -14.44 21.41
N PHE A 37 2.64 -15.33 22.38
CA PHE A 37 1.81 -16.50 22.55
C PHE A 37 1.56 -16.74 24.05
N VAL A 38 0.57 -17.55 24.35
CA VAL A 38 0.22 -17.97 25.72
C VAL A 38 0.18 -19.49 25.81
N SER A 39 0.35 -20.03 27.01
CA SER A 39 0.14 -21.44 27.31
C SER A 39 -1.32 -21.73 27.64
N ARG A 40 -1.73 -22.99 27.51
CA ARG A 40 -3.07 -23.46 27.91
C ARG A 40 -3.34 -23.29 29.41
N ASP A 41 -2.28 -23.29 30.21
CA ASP A 41 -2.33 -23.27 31.67
C ASP A 41 -2.28 -21.86 32.24
N ASP A 42 -2.02 -20.85 31.40
CA ASP A 42 -1.99 -19.44 31.80
C ASP A 42 -3.37 -18.97 32.25
N ASP A 43 -3.39 -17.99 33.17
CA ASP A 43 -4.63 -17.31 33.57
C ASP A 43 -5.19 -16.53 32.38
N ILE A 44 -6.52 -16.55 32.23
CA ILE A 44 -7.18 -15.81 31.15
C ILE A 44 -6.82 -14.32 31.18
N LYS A 45 -6.59 -13.76 32.37
CA LYS A 45 -6.27 -12.34 32.58
C LYS A 45 -4.95 -11.97 31.95
N ASP A 46 -3.98 -12.89 31.94
CA ASP A 46 -2.68 -12.66 31.30
C ASP A 46 -2.87 -12.54 29.78
N ALA A 47 -3.63 -13.46 29.18
CA ALA A 47 -3.96 -13.41 27.76
C ALA A 47 -4.72 -12.11 27.39
N ILE A 48 -5.76 -11.76 28.16
CA ILE A 48 -6.53 -10.52 27.98
C ILE A 48 -5.60 -9.30 28.08
N THR A 49 -4.71 -9.26 29.07
CA THR A 49 -3.78 -8.15 29.28
C THR A 49 -2.82 -8.00 28.11
N ILE A 50 -2.24 -9.10 27.62
CA ILE A 50 -1.38 -9.08 26.43
C ILE A 50 -2.16 -8.57 25.22
N MET A 51 -3.39 -9.04 25.03
CA MET A 51 -4.25 -8.61 23.92
C MET A 51 -4.56 -7.11 24.00
N MET A 52 -4.90 -6.58 25.17
CA MET A 52 -5.20 -5.15 25.35
C MET A 52 -3.97 -4.26 25.16
N ILE A 53 -2.83 -4.62 25.74
CA ILE A 53 -1.60 -3.80 25.68
C ILE A 53 -1.09 -3.68 24.24
N ASN A 54 -1.23 -4.75 23.46
CA ASN A 54 -0.69 -4.82 22.10
C ASN A 54 -1.75 -4.61 21.01
N ASP A 55 -3.00 -4.30 21.39
CA ASP A 55 -4.14 -4.18 20.50
C ASP A 55 -4.35 -5.42 19.59
N TYR A 56 -4.13 -6.60 20.16
CA TYR A 56 -4.29 -7.87 19.45
C TYR A 56 -5.71 -8.41 19.57
N SER A 57 -6.23 -8.91 18.46
CA SER A 57 -7.54 -9.57 18.41
C SER A 57 -7.49 -11.07 18.75
N GLN A 58 -6.30 -11.67 18.65
CA GLN A 58 -6.03 -13.07 18.96
C GLN A 58 -4.59 -13.32 19.36
N LEU A 59 -4.37 -14.42 20.07
CA LEU A 59 -3.07 -14.97 20.42
C LEU A 59 -3.03 -16.47 20.10
N PRO A 60 -1.93 -16.99 19.52
CA PRO A 60 -1.72 -18.42 19.45
C PRO A 60 -1.53 -19.00 20.85
N VAL A 61 -2.12 -20.18 21.08
CA VAL A 61 -1.92 -20.97 22.29
C VAL A 61 -0.93 -22.08 21.98
N MET A 62 0.22 -22.06 22.64
CA MET A 62 1.37 -22.89 22.28
C MET A 62 2.02 -23.50 23.52
N GLN A 63 2.50 -24.75 23.40
CA GLN A 63 3.31 -25.37 24.45
C GLN A 63 4.79 -24.96 24.34
N ASN A 64 5.24 -24.74 23.10
CA ASN A 64 6.58 -24.31 22.75
C ASN A 64 6.55 -23.75 21.32
N ALA A 65 7.69 -23.24 20.84
CA ALA A 65 7.81 -22.63 19.52
C ALA A 65 7.34 -23.50 18.34
N ARG A 66 7.21 -24.83 18.49
CA ARG A 66 6.84 -25.76 17.41
C ARG A 66 5.44 -26.36 17.55
N LYS A 67 4.84 -26.32 18.74
CA LYS A 67 3.59 -27.02 19.03
C LYS A 67 2.49 -26.03 19.40
N VAL A 68 1.52 -25.90 18.50
CA VAL A 68 0.30 -25.09 18.65
C VAL A 68 -0.82 -25.99 19.16
N ASP A 69 -1.38 -25.64 20.32
CA ASP A 69 -2.55 -26.33 20.89
C ASP A 69 -3.85 -25.70 20.37
N GLY A 70 -3.83 -24.40 20.06
CA GLY A 70 -5.01 -23.66 19.66
C GLY A 70 -4.75 -22.18 19.44
N TYR A 71 -5.81 -21.40 19.51
CA TYR A 71 -5.77 -19.95 19.57
C TYR A 71 -6.82 -19.43 20.54
N ILE A 72 -6.60 -18.24 21.06
CA ILE A 72 -7.57 -17.51 21.87
C ILE A 72 -7.83 -16.15 21.25
N SER A 73 -9.08 -15.71 21.20
CA SER A 73 -9.49 -14.44 20.61
C SER A 73 -10.60 -13.78 21.42
N TRP A 74 -10.89 -12.50 21.16
CA TRP A 74 -12.04 -11.84 21.79
C TRP A 74 -13.34 -12.58 21.50
N ARG A 75 -13.48 -13.15 20.29
CA ARG A 75 -14.61 -13.99 19.90
C ARG A 75 -14.67 -15.26 20.75
N SER A 76 -13.55 -15.99 20.93
CA SER A 76 -13.57 -17.23 21.70
C SER A 76 -13.86 -17.01 23.18
N ILE A 77 -13.33 -15.93 23.75
CA ILE A 77 -13.61 -15.50 25.14
C ILE A 77 -15.08 -15.11 25.28
N GLY A 78 -15.61 -14.28 24.37
CA GLY A 78 -17.00 -13.84 24.38
C GLY A 78 -17.99 -15.00 24.22
N GLU A 79 -17.73 -15.93 23.30
CA GLU A 79 -18.53 -17.15 23.14
C GLU A 79 -18.52 -18.02 24.40
N ALA A 80 -17.34 -18.23 25.00
CA ALA A 80 -17.23 -19.02 26.21
C ALA A 80 -18.00 -18.37 27.38
N TYR A 81 -17.90 -17.05 27.53
CA TYR A 81 -18.66 -16.28 28.50
C TYR A 81 -20.17 -16.38 28.26
N ALA A 82 -20.63 -16.19 27.03
CA ALA A 82 -22.05 -16.27 26.66
C ALA A 82 -22.65 -17.67 26.92
N LEU A 83 -21.85 -18.72 26.79
CA LEU A 83 -22.24 -20.10 27.09
C LEU A 83 -22.13 -20.44 28.60
N GLY A 84 -21.88 -19.47 29.47
CA GLY A 84 -21.78 -19.66 30.92
C GLY A 84 -20.54 -20.45 31.35
N ARG A 85 -19.48 -20.48 30.54
CA ARG A 85 -18.23 -21.17 30.90
C ARG A 85 -17.40 -20.28 31.81
N GLU A 86 -16.89 -20.86 32.88
CA GLU A 86 -15.89 -20.20 33.74
C GLU A 86 -14.51 -20.21 33.05
N CYS A 87 -14.21 -19.13 32.33
CA CYS A 87 -12.91 -18.88 31.72
C CYS A 87 -11.84 -18.55 32.78
N THR A 88 -11.42 -19.52 33.59
CA THR A 88 -10.33 -19.31 34.56
C THR A 88 -8.95 -19.39 33.91
N THR A 89 -8.80 -20.27 32.90
CA THR A 89 -7.53 -20.48 32.18
C THR A 89 -7.76 -20.36 30.68
N VAL A 90 -6.68 -20.06 29.96
CA VAL A 90 -6.68 -19.98 28.48
C VAL A 90 -7.24 -21.26 27.86
N GLY A 91 -6.84 -22.43 28.34
CA GLY A 91 -7.28 -23.72 27.80
C GLY A 91 -8.79 -23.97 27.83
N LYS A 92 -9.53 -23.33 28.75
CA LYS A 92 -11.00 -23.46 28.83
C LYS A 92 -11.74 -22.61 27.78
N CYS A 93 -11.09 -21.57 27.26
CA CYS A 93 -11.71 -20.57 26.39
C CYS A 93 -10.99 -20.38 25.05
N MET A 94 -9.92 -21.15 24.81
CA MET A 94 -9.31 -21.30 23.51
C MET A 94 -10.18 -22.14 22.57
N LYS A 95 -9.92 -21.99 21.27
CA LYS A 95 -10.42 -22.88 20.22
C LYS A 95 -9.25 -23.72 19.70
N PRO A 96 -9.52 -24.97 19.24
CA PRO A 96 -8.49 -25.74 18.54
C PRO A 96 -8.08 -24.99 17.27
N CYS A 97 -6.81 -25.11 16.89
CA CYS A 97 -6.29 -24.52 15.65
C CYS A 97 -6.52 -25.53 14.51
N PRO A 98 -7.39 -25.23 13.52
CA PRO A 98 -7.52 -26.05 12.33
C PRO A 98 -6.19 -26.10 11.56
N PRO A 99 -5.85 -27.25 10.93
CA PRO A 99 -4.57 -27.41 10.26
C PRO A 99 -4.33 -26.38 9.17
N GLU A 100 -5.39 -25.87 8.56
CA GLU A 100 -5.30 -24.92 7.47
C GLU A 100 -5.05 -23.48 7.97
N ILE A 101 -5.08 -23.20 9.29
CA ILE A 101 -4.60 -21.90 9.83
C ILE A 101 -3.07 -21.87 9.85
N ILE A 102 -2.39 -23.03 9.87
CA ILE A 102 -0.93 -23.11 9.94
C ILE A 102 -0.37 -23.33 8.54
N LEU A 103 0.30 -22.31 7.99
CA LEU A 103 0.92 -22.36 6.66
C LEU A 103 2.45 -22.27 6.75
N ASP A 104 3.15 -22.95 5.84
CA ASP A 104 4.60 -22.86 5.73
C ASP A 104 5.00 -21.52 5.07
N ASP A 105 6.16 -20.96 5.43
CA ASP A 105 6.62 -19.63 4.99
C ASP A 105 6.88 -19.52 3.47
N ASP A 106 7.04 -20.67 2.81
CA ASP A 106 7.21 -20.84 1.36
C ASP A 106 5.90 -21.03 0.58
N THR A 107 4.75 -21.01 1.27
CA THR A 107 3.42 -21.08 0.65
C THR A 107 3.23 -19.92 -0.33
N ASP A 108 2.61 -20.20 -1.47
CA ASP A 108 2.28 -19.19 -2.48
C ASP A 108 1.37 -18.11 -1.88
N LEU A 109 1.72 -16.85 -2.10
CA LEU A 109 1.03 -15.72 -1.48
C LEU A 109 -0.47 -15.71 -1.79
N LEU A 110 -0.85 -16.01 -3.04
CA LEU A 110 -2.27 -16.01 -3.43
C LEU A 110 -3.09 -17.05 -2.67
N ASP A 111 -2.52 -18.22 -2.40
CA ASP A 111 -3.21 -19.26 -1.65
C ASP A 111 -3.26 -18.93 -0.15
N ALA A 112 -2.19 -18.33 0.38
CA ALA A 112 -2.21 -17.80 1.74
C ALA A 112 -3.27 -16.69 1.92
N LEU A 113 -3.42 -15.77 0.96
CA LEU A 113 -4.42 -14.70 1.00
C LEU A 113 -5.86 -15.25 1.06
N LYS A 114 -6.18 -16.27 0.26
CA LYS A 114 -7.49 -16.93 0.31
C LYS A 114 -7.77 -17.50 1.70
N ARG A 115 -6.73 -18.05 2.35
CA ARG A 115 -6.88 -18.64 3.67
C ARG A 115 -7.04 -17.60 4.78
N ILE A 116 -6.26 -16.51 4.73
CA ILE A 116 -6.41 -15.38 5.66
C ILE A 116 -7.81 -14.79 5.57
N PHE A 117 -8.35 -14.65 4.36
CA PHE A 117 -9.72 -14.17 4.16
C PHE A 117 -10.78 -15.10 4.77
N SER A 118 -10.56 -16.42 4.73
CA SER A 118 -11.51 -17.39 5.31
C SER A 118 -11.45 -17.51 6.84
N GLU A 119 -10.29 -17.27 7.47
CA GLU A 119 -10.07 -17.57 8.89
C GLU A 119 -9.69 -16.36 9.76
N ASP A 120 -9.75 -15.14 9.21
CA ASP A 120 -9.32 -13.87 9.81
C ASP A 120 -7.79 -13.75 10.05
N PHE A 121 -7.09 -14.87 10.28
CA PHE A 121 -5.64 -14.93 10.47
C PHE A 121 -5.05 -16.31 10.12
N ILE A 122 -3.73 -16.33 9.96
CA ILE A 122 -2.93 -17.56 9.82
C ILE A 122 -1.68 -17.49 10.71
N LEU A 123 -1.16 -18.65 11.09
CA LEU A 123 0.13 -18.80 11.75
C LEU A 123 1.16 -19.26 10.72
N VAL A 124 2.33 -18.62 10.71
CA VAL A 124 3.39 -18.91 9.74
C VAL A 124 4.43 -19.80 10.40
N ARG A 125 4.71 -20.93 9.77
CA ARG A 125 5.69 -21.92 10.19
C ARG A 125 6.92 -21.84 9.30
N SER A 126 8.11 -21.78 9.92
CA SER A 126 9.37 -21.86 9.19
C SER A 126 9.74 -23.28 8.81
N ASN A 127 10.75 -23.42 7.94
CA ASN A 127 11.39 -24.69 7.62
C ASN A 127 11.83 -25.51 8.86
N ASP A 128 12.23 -24.83 9.94
CA ASP A 128 12.63 -25.47 11.22
C ASP A 128 11.43 -25.93 12.07
N LYS A 129 10.21 -25.89 11.50
CA LYS A 129 8.92 -26.21 12.13
C LYS A 129 8.56 -25.31 13.32
N GLN A 130 9.18 -24.14 13.42
CA GLN A 130 8.84 -23.14 14.43
C GLN A 130 7.79 -22.16 13.90
N ILE A 131 6.85 -21.75 14.75
CA ILE A 131 5.94 -20.67 14.42
C ILE A 131 6.69 -19.35 14.57
N ILE A 132 6.85 -18.63 13.47
CA ILE A 132 7.65 -17.41 13.38
C ILE A 132 6.81 -16.14 13.39
N GLY A 133 5.50 -16.25 13.16
CA GLY A 133 4.61 -15.09 13.12
C GLY A 133 3.15 -15.45 12.96
N ILE A 134 2.33 -14.42 13.11
CA ILE A 134 0.91 -14.40 12.76
C ILE A 134 0.74 -13.41 11.60
N VAL A 135 -0.10 -13.75 10.62
CA VAL A 135 -0.48 -12.85 9.53
C VAL A 135 -1.99 -12.72 9.54
N THR A 136 -2.47 -11.48 9.44
CA THR A 136 -3.88 -11.12 9.57
C THR A 136 -4.33 -10.27 8.39
N THR A 137 -5.64 -10.05 8.28
CA THR A 137 -6.20 -9.10 7.32
C THR A 137 -5.64 -7.68 7.49
N TRP A 138 -5.22 -7.30 8.70
CA TRP A 138 -4.57 -6.01 8.95
C TRP A 138 -3.23 -5.88 8.21
N ASP A 139 -2.42 -6.94 8.21
CA ASP A 139 -1.14 -6.95 7.52
C ASP A 139 -1.33 -6.79 6.01
N ILE A 140 -2.29 -7.52 5.43
CA ILE A 140 -2.65 -7.40 4.00
C ILE A 140 -3.11 -5.97 3.70
N THR A 141 -4.03 -5.44 4.51
CA THR A 141 -4.63 -4.12 4.29
C THR A 141 -3.58 -3.02 4.37
N THR A 142 -2.67 -3.10 5.34
CA THR A 142 -1.57 -2.13 5.48
C THR A 142 -0.64 -2.15 4.26
N ARG A 143 -0.29 -3.35 3.76
CA ARG A 143 0.49 -3.48 2.52
C ARG A 143 -0.24 -2.94 1.30
N PHE A 144 -1.55 -3.16 1.23
CA PHE A 144 -2.36 -2.60 0.15
C PHE A 144 -2.41 -1.07 0.21
N ILE A 145 -2.56 -0.48 1.40
CA ILE A 145 -2.52 0.97 1.61
C ILE A 145 -1.17 1.52 1.15
N ASP A 146 -0.05 0.91 1.54
CA ASP A 146 1.30 1.34 1.13
C ASP A 146 1.45 1.38 -0.42
N LEU A 147 0.76 0.49 -1.13
CA LEU A 147 0.77 0.44 -2.58
C LEU A 147 -0.15 1.48 -3.23
N VAL A 148 -1.34 1.69 -2.67
CA VAL A 148 -2.38 2.53 -3.27
C VAL A 148 -2.24 4.00 -2.91
N GLU A 149 -1.80 4.30 -1.69
CA GLU A 149 -1.72 5.66 -1.15
C GLU A 149 -1.03 6.65 -2.09
N PRO A 150 0.13 6.36 -2.71
CA PRO A 150 0.79 7.34 -3.53
C PRO A 150 -0.01 7.72 -4.78
N PHE A 151 -0.73 6.77 -5.37
CA PHE A 151 -1.61 7.04 -6.51
C PHE A 151 -2.76 7.97 -6.12
N LEU A 152 -3.36 7.74 -4.94
CA LEU A 152 -4.42 8.60 -4.42
C LEU A 152 -3.91 10.01 -4.11
N LEU A 153 -2.71 10.13 -3.53
CA LEU A 153 -2.09 11.44 -3.26
C LEU A 153 -1.79 12.21 -4.56
N ILE A 154 -1.24 11.54 -5.59
CA ILE A 154 -1.00 12.17 -6.89
C ILE A 154 -2.31 12.64 -7.52
N GLY A 155 -3.35 11.79 -7.52
CA GLY A 155 -4.67 12.15 -8.05
C GLY A 155 -5.30 13.32 -7.30
N LYS A 156 -5.16 13.36 -5.97
CA LYS A 156 -5.61 14.48 -5.13
C LYS A 156 -4.90 15.78 -5.48
N ILE A 157 -3.56 15.75 -5.60
CA ILE A 157 -2.77 16.91 -6.02
C ILE A 157 -3.23 17.43 -7.39
N GLU A 158 -3.40 16.53 -8.36
CA GLU A 158 -3.86 16.88 -9.70
C GLU A 158 -5.27 17.50 -9.69
N CYS A 159 -6.18 16.96 -8.88
CA CYS A 159 -7.52 17.51 -8.71
C CYS A 159 -7.49 18.95 -8.17
N ILE A 160 -6.70 19.21 -7.13
CA ILE A 160 -6.61 20.56 -6.52
C ILE A 160 -5.96 21.54 -7.50
N ILE A 161 -4.92 21.13 -8.23
CA ILE A 161 -4.28 21.97 -9.25
C ILE A 161 -5.27 22.35 -10.34
N ARG A 162 -6.08 21.40 -10.83
CA ARG A 162 -7.12 21.69 -11.83
C ARG A 162 -8.13 22.70 -11.30
N GLN A 163 -8.60 22.51 -10.07
CA GLN A 163 -9.50 23.46 -9.43
C GLN A 163 -8.89 24.87 -9.36
N LEU A 164 -7.64 24.99 -8.89
CA LEU A 164 -6.92 26.27 -8.86
C LEU A 164 -6.77 26.89 -10.26
N ILE A 165 -6.62 26.08 -11.30
CA ILE A 165 -6.54 26.58 -12.68
C ILE A 165 -7.93 27.04 -13.15
N ASP A 166 -8.98 26.26 -12.91
CA ASP A 166 -10.34 26.60 -13.33
C ASP A 166 -10.89 27.83 -12.61
N ASP A 167 -10.49 28.06 -11.36
CA ASP A 167 -10.86 29.25 -10.58
C ASP A 167 -10.18 30.54 -11.11
N HIS A 168 -9.04 30.43 -11.79
CA HIS A 168 -8.20 31.57 -12.20
C HIS A 168 -8.05 31.77 -13.72
N PHE A 169 -8.43 30.77 -14.53
CA PHE A 169 -8.29 30.79 -15.99
C PHE A 169 -9.59 30.41 -16.68
N THR A 170 -9.88 31.10 -17.78
CA THR A 170 -11.01 30.74 -18.64
C THR A 170 -10.64 29.58 -19.58
N PRO A 171 -11.62 28.77 -20.03
CA PRO A 171 -11.37 27.66 -20.95
C PRO A 171 -10.63 28.07 -22.24
N ASP A 172 -10.83 29.29 -22.73
CA ASP A 172 -10.17 29.79 -23.93
C ASP A 172 -8.70 30.18 -23.71
N GLU A 173 -8.32 30.50 -22.47
CA GLU A 173 -6.92 30.74 -22.09
C GLU A 173 -6.16 29.42 -21.85
N ILE A 174 -6.88 28.39 -21.39
CA ILE A 174 -6.37 27.02 -21.26
C ILE A 174 -6.08 26.43 -22.65
N LYS A 175 -6.96 26.63 -23.64
CA LYS A 175 -6.71 26.21 -25.04
C LYS A 175 -5.42 26.79 -25.63
N LYS A 176 -5.06 28.03 -25.24
CA LYS A 176 -3.86 28.72 -25.73
C LYS A 176 -2.55 28.17 -25.14
N THR A 177 -2.59 27.24 -24.19
CA THR A 177 -1.39 26.60 -23.63
C THR A 177 -0.93 25.35 -24.39
N GLN A 178 -1.60 25.00 -25.49
CA GLN A 178 -1.14 23.93 -26.38
C GLN A 178 0.28 24.19 -26.88
N THR A 179 1.21 23.33 -26.48
CA THR A 179 2.52 23.23 -27.13
C THR A 179 2.40 22.61 -28.53
N HIS A 180 3.33 22.96 -29.43
CA HIS A 180 3.35 22.46 -30.81
C HIS A 180 3.37 20.92 -30.95
N SER A 181 3.83 20.18 -29.93
CA SER A 181 3.80 18.70 -29.90
C SER A 181 2.42 18.10 -29.60
N SER A 182 1.44 18.92 -29.23
CA SER A 182 0.12 18.50 -28.74
C SER A 182 -1.02 18.88 -29.70
N LYS A 183 -0.69 19.29 -30.94
CA LYS A 183 -1.63 19.83 -31.94
C LYS A 183 -2.77 18.87 -32.35
N GLU A 184 -2.67 17.59 -32.01
CA GLU A 184 -3.71 16.59 -32.31
C GLU A 184 -4.75 16.40 -31.19
N ARG A 185 -4.55 17.01 -30.00
CA ARG A 185 -5.50 16.88 -28.88
C ARG A 185 -6.42 18.10 -28.80
N GLU A 186 -7.72 17.90 -28.89
CA GLU A 186 -8.72 18.92 -28.53
C GLU A 186 -8.72 19.12 -27.00
N ILE A 187 -8.19 20.26 -26.53
CA ILE A 187 -8.25 20.64 -25.11
C ILE A 187 -9.54 21.44 -24.90
N LYS A 188 -10.48 20.92 -24.10
CA LYS A 188 -11.77 21.57 -23.80
C LYS A 188 -11.80 22.15 -22.39
N SER A 189 -11.02 21.58 -21.48
CA SER A 189 -11.00 21.93 -20.06
C SER A 189 -9.64 21.66 -19.39
N SER A 190 -9.47 22.07 -18.13
CA SER A 190 -8.28 21.77 -17.32
C SER A 190 -7.99 20.27 -17.21
N SER A 191 -9.00 19.39 -17.29
CA SER A 191 -8.81 17.94 -17.20
C SER A 191 -8.12 17.33 -18.42
N ASP A 192 -8.08 18.04 -19.54
CA ASP A 192 -7.42 17.58 -20.77
C ASP A 192 -5.92 17.89 -20.80
N LEU A 193 -5.44 18.65 -19.79
CA LEU A 193 -4.03 18.99 -19.62
C LEU A 193 -3.26 17.83 -18.96
N THR A 194 -2.03 17.60 -19.42
CA THR A 194 -1.12 16.70 -18.72
C THR A 194 -0.52 17.37 -17.49
N PHE A 195 0.04 16.58 -16.58
CA PHE A 195 0.70 17.13 -15.39
C PHE A 195 1.82 18.14 -15.74
N GLY A 196 2.56 17.88 -16.83
CA GLY A 196 3.57 18.81 -17.33
C GLY A 196 3.00 20.11 -17.91
N ASP A 197 1.77 20.09 -18.43
CA ASP A 197 1.11 21.30 -18.93
C ASP A 197 0.67 22.22 -17.78
N TYR A 198 0.25 21.66 -16.63
CA TYR A 198 -0.01 22.45 -15.42
C TYR A 198 1.24 23.21 -14.96
N ILE A 199 2.38 22.52 -14.90
CA ILE A 199 3.66 23.11 -14.48
C ILE A 199 4.01 24.28 -15.42
N ARG A 200 3.98 24.07 -16.73
CA ARG A 200 4.27 25.12 -17.72
C ARG A 200 3.33 26.32 -17.64
N LEU A 201 2.05 26.08 -17.35
CA LEU A 201 1.05 27.14 -17.20
C LEU A 201 1.38 28.02 -15.98
N LEU A 202 1.77 27.40 -14.88
CA LEU A 202 2.12 28.06 -13.62
C LEU A 202 3.55 28.67 -13.63
N GLU A 203 4.44 28.16 -14.47
CA GLU A 203 5.76 28.74 -14.72
C GLU A 203 5.70 30.08 -15.44
N ASN A 204 4.64 30.38 -16.18
CA ASN A 204 4.54 31.67 -16.87
C ASN A 204 4.28 32.80 -15.86
N GLU A 205 5.24 33.71 -15.70
CA GLU A 205 5.17 34.80 -14.72
C GLU A 205 3.91 35.67 -14.87
N LYS A 206 3.48 35.95 -16.12
CA LYS A 206 2.26 36.73 -16.38
C LYS A 206 1.00 36.02 -15.88
N LYS A 207 0.98 34.69 -15.95
CA LYS A 207 -0.12 33.86 -15.46
C LYS A 207 -0.05 33.66 -13.96
N TRP A 208 1.15 33.50 -13.41
CA TRP A 208 1.39 33.41 -11.97
C TRP A 208 0.92 34.65 -11.22
N ASN A 209 1.02 35.84 -11.81
CA ASN A 209 0.54 37.09 -11.20
C ASN A 209 -0.97 37.08 -10.89
N ARG A 210 -1.77 36.19 -11.49
CA ARG A 210 -3.19 36.00 -11.12
C ARG A 210 -3.36 35.32 -9.77
N PHE A 211 -2.36 34.56 -9.34
CA PHE A 211 -2.25 33.98 -8.00
C PHE A 211 -1.61 34.95 -6.98
N SER A 212 -1.50 36.25 -7.30
CA SER A 212 -0.87 37.26 -6.44
C SER A 212 -1.51 37.43 -5.06
N LYS A 213 -2.76 36.96 -4.87
CA LYS A 213 -3.39 36.82 -3.54
C LYS A 213 -2.54 35.96 -2.61
N TYR A 214 -1.88 34.94 -3.14
CA TYR A 214 -1.06 34.02 -2.38
C TYR A 214 0.38 34.52 -2.29
N LYS A 215 0.86 34.73 -1.06
CA LYS A 215 2.24 35.16 -0.78
C LYS A 215 3.21 33.97 -0.82
N ILE A 216 3.22 33.24 -1.93
CA ILE A 216 3.96 31.97 -2.10
C ILE A 216 5.09 32.16 -3.11
N SER A 217 6.24 31.53 -2.82
CA SER A 217 7.37 31.50 -3.74
C SER A 217 7.06 30.62 -4.96
N ARG A 218 6.90 31.24 -6.14
CA ARG A 218 6.69 30.55 -7.43
C ARG A 218 7.74 29.47 -7.68
N SER A 219 9.02 29.79 -7.50
CA SER A 219 10.11 28.86 -7.79
C SER A 219 10.10 27.63 -6.88
N ARG A 220 9.81 27.79 -5.58
CA ARG A 220 9.66 26.64 -4.66
C ARG A 220 8.42 25.82 -4.97
N PHE A 221 7.31 26.47 -5.32
CA PHE A 221 6.07 25.79 -5.67
C PHE A 221 6.23 24.92 -6.92
N ILE A 222 6.80 25.48 -7.99
CA ILE A 222 7.08 24.74 -9.23
C ILE A 222 8.02 23.57 -8.98
N LYS A 223 9.11 23.78 -8.22
CA LYS A 223 10.04 22.70 -7.89
C LYS A 223 9.34 21.51 -7.23
N HIS A 224 8.45 21.76 -6.27
CA HIS A 224 7.69 20.68 -5.64
C HIS A 224 6.71 19.99 -6.61
N LEU A 225 6.11 20.71 -7.55
CA LEU A 225 5.29 20.10 -8.61
C LEU A 225 6.12 19.23 -9.57
N GLU A 226 7.35 19.63 -9.89
CA GLU A 226 8.27 18.82 -10.69
C GLU A 226 8.65 17.51 -9.95
N GLU A 227 8.88 17.57 -8.64
CA GLU A 227 9.13 16.40 -7.79
C GLU A 227 7.92 15.44 -7.78
N VAL A 228 6.69 15.97 -7.72
CA VAL A 228 5.45 15.19 -7.84
C VAL A 228 5.36 14.54 -9.21
N ASN A 229 5.63 15.27 -10.29
CA ASN A 229 5.58 14.76 -11.66
C ASN A 229 6.63 13.65 -11.90
N ALA A 230 7.83 13.80 -11.36
CA ALA A 230 8.87 12.77 -11.40
C ALA A 230 8.42 11.50 -10.66
N THR A 231 7.89 11.67 -9.45
CA THR A 231 7.35 10.55 -8.66
C THR A 231 6.18 9.87 -9.39
N ARG A 232 5.26 10.62 -9.99
CA ARG A 232 4.17 10.10 -10.82
C ARG A 232 4.71 9.24 -11.97
N ASN A 233 5.68 9.74 -12.72
CA ASN A 233 6.23 9.00 -13.86
C ASN A 233 6.93 7.71 -13.42
N GLU A 234 7.72 7.75 -12.35
CA GLU A 234 8.35 6.56 -11.77
C GLU A 234 7.31 5.52 -11.31
N THR A 235 6.25 5.99 -10.64
CA THR A 235 5.15 5.15 -10.15
C THR A 235 4.42 4.46 -11.30
N MET A 236 4.09 5.20 -12.37
CA MET A 236 3.39 4.69 -13.54
C MET A 236 4.21 3.69 -14.36
N HIS A 237 5.53 3.69 -14.21
CA HIS A 237 6.39 2.74 -14.90
C HIS A 237 6.49 1.37 -14.21
N PHE A 238 5.81 1.11 -13.08
CA PHE A 238 5.79 -0.18 -12.34
C PHE A 238 7.15 -0.85 -12.12
N ARG A 239 8.26 -0.12 -12.30
CA ARG A 239 9.63 -0.66 -12.31
C ARG A 239 10.21 -0.85 -10.92
N GLN A 240 9.55 -0.33 -9.88
CA GLN A 240 10.03 -0.41 -8.50
C GLN A 240 8.92 -0.93 -7.57
N ILE A 241 9.28 -1.92 -6.75
CA ILE A 241 8.44 -2.44 -5.67
C ILE A 241 8.39 -1.35 -4.59
N GLY A 242 7.29 -0.58 -4.60
CA GLY A 242 7.01 0.46 -3.61
C GLY A 242 7.72 1.79 -3.89
N ILE A 243 7.07 2.89 -3.48
CA ILE A 243 7.68 4.22 -3.48
C ILE A 243 8.40 4.43 -2.15
N PRO A 244 9.63 5.01 -2.15
CA PRO A 244 10.32 5.37 -0.92
C PRO A 244 9.44 6.21 0.02
N LYS A 245 9.45 5.89 1.32
CA LYS A 245 8.57 6.52 2.32
C LYS A 245 8.73 8.05 2.40
N ASP A 246 9.93 8.55 2.17
CA ASP A 246 10.27 9.98 2.10
C ASP A 246 9.57 10.69 0.93
N ARG A 247 9.42 10.02 -0.21
CA ARG A 247 8.67 10.55 -1.35
C ARG A 247 7.17 10.55 -1.09
N VAL A 248 6.63 9.49 -0.47
CA VAL A 248 5.22 9.46 -0.05
C VAL A 248 4.92 10.59 0.93
N GLU A 249 5.83 10.85 1.87
CA GLU A 249 5.70 11.97 2.81
C GLU A 249 5.75 13.33 2.11
N SER A 250 6.61 13.49 1.09
CA SER A 250 6.62 14.69 0.23
C SER A 250 5.28 14.90 -0.48
N LEU A 251 4.66 13.82 -1.00
CA LEU A 251 3.31 13.88 -1.60
C LEU A 251 2.24 14.30 -0.57
N ARG A 252 2.28 13.76 0.65
CA ARG A 252 1.36 14.15 1.74
C ARG A 252 1.49 15.63 2.08
N ASN A 253 2.73 16.10 2.23
CA ASN A 253 3.02 17.51 2.53
C ASN A 253 2.51 18.44 1.43
N MET A 254 2.71 18.07 0.16
CA MET A 254 2.22 18.87 -0.97
C MET A 254 0.69 18.87 -1.05
N ALA A 255 0.04 17.72 -0.88
CA ALA A 255 -1.42 17.63 -0.86
C ALA A 255 -2.02 18.51 0.25
N LYS A 256 -1.47 18.41 1.47
CA LYS A 256 -1.90 19.24 2.62
C LYS A 256 -1.66 20.73 2.39
N PHE A 257 -0.53 21.09 1.77
CA PHE A 257 -0.24 22.48 1.42
C PHE A 257 -1.23 23.03 0.40
N LEU A 258 -1.54 22.28 -0.66
CA LEU A 258 -2.50 22.68 -1.68
C LEU A 258 -3.92 22.84 -1.14
N GLU A 259 -4.34 21.96 -0.21
CA GLU A 259 -5.64 22.09 0.47
C GLU A 259 -5.79 23.40 1.26
N GLN A 260 -4.70 23.99 1.73
CA GLN A 260 -4.74 25.28 2.43
C GLN A 260 -4.88 26.48 1.48
N LEU A 261 -4.77 26.27 0.17
CA LEU A 261 -4.88 27.31 -0.85
C LEU A 261 -6.29 27.43 -1.44
N CYS A 262 -7.12 26.42 -1.27
CA CYS A 262 -8.54 26.41 -1.62
C CYS A 262 -9.39 26.90 -0.43
#